data_AF-A0A7I8MZ19-F1
#
_entry.id   AF-A0A7I8MZ19-F1
#
_cell.length_a   1.000
_cell.length_b   1.000
_cell.length_c   1.000
_cell.angle_alpha   90.00
_cell.angle_beta   90.00
_cell.angle_gamma   90.00
#
_symmetry.space_group_name_H-M   'P 1'
#
loop_
_entity.id
_entity.type
_entity.pdbx_description
1 polymer ?
#
loop_
_entity_poly.entity_id
_entity_poly.type
_entity_poly.pdbx_seq_one_letter_code
_entity_poly.pdbx_strand_id
1 'polypeptide(L)'
;MSESTFTTRVKIPARVCRWWVTAVFLATGVLFFGCAASRQEKILWEELGNRMFLSEWTDSGYAPMKDGTYREPAAPGAASEVVVRLTDHIVAGNLAGRQSAPVVLVTEPGGSGSFYDLAVLQRPNDEWEMIDSVLLGDRIRVTDLALDGNSIRMDMITHGPGDPMCCPTRKSSTRFLVQNGRLRKTLPRAAMALTGRVWKWRGTRHDNAGDTTPPNPDQYTIEFVEDGQIRVLADCNTAGGVFTVHRNRISVEITYATMAAYSPTSLENIFTQDILAADTFYVHENQLHLELIDSSGKRGQTLICD
;
A
#
# COMPACT_ATOMS: atom_id res chain seq x y z
N MET A 1 -37.85 -28.61 -25.06
CA MET A 1 -36.75 -29.41 -25.61
C MET A 1 -36.10 -28.58 -26.71
N SER A 2 -34.86 -28.12 -26.67
CA SER A 2 -33.69 -28.45 -25.84
C SER A 2 -32.87 -27.17 -25.57
N GLU A 3 -32.17 -27.16 -24.45
CA GLU A 3 -31.12 -26.21 -24.07
C GLU A 3 -29.93 -26.26 -25.05
N SER A 4 -29.18 -25.17 -25.16
CA SER A 4 -27.72 -25.27 -25.23
C SER A 4 -27.03 -23.97 -24.80
N THR A 5 -26.12 -24.16 -23.86
CA THR A 5 -25.33 -23.19 -23.11
C THR A 5 -24.04 -22.85 -23.89
N PHE A 6 -23.75 -21.58 -24.13
CA PHE A 6 -22.47 -21.15 -24.71
C PHE A 6 -21.45 -20.85 -23.60
N THR A 7 -20.41 -21.67 -23.52
CA THR A 7 -19.22 -21.44 -22.69
C THR A 7 -18.10 -20.87 -23.55
N THR A 8 -17.71 -19.62 -23.27
CA THR A 8 -16.58 -18.95 -23.95
C THR A 8 -15.28 -19.34 -23.25
N ARG A 9 -14.47 -20.22 -23.87
CA ARG A 9 -13.08 -20.46 -23.44
C ARG A 9 -12.14 -19.46 -24.12
N VAL A 10 -11.45 -18.67 -23.30
CA VAL A 10 -10.37 -17.76 -23.71
C VAL A 10 -9.12 -18.58 -24.06
N LYS A 11 -8.52 -18.29 -25.24
CA LYS A 11 -7.24 -18.83 -25.72
C LYS A 11 -6.08 -18.09 -25.07
N ILE A 12 -5.09 -18.82 -24.56
CA ILE A 12 -3.75 -18.31 -24.19
C ILE A 12 -2.77 -18.73 -25.31
N PRO A 13 -1.88 -17.85 -25.83
CA PRO A 13 -0.99 -18.21 -26.93
C PRO A 13 0.25 -18.95 -26.43
N ALA A 14 0.51 -20.14 -26.97
CA ALA A 14 1.78 -20.85 -26.80
C ALA A 14 2.82 -20.26 -27.75
N ARG A 15 3.94 -19.74 -27.21
CA ARG A 15 5.13 -19.42 -28.00
C ARG A 15 5.88 -20.71 -28.31
N VAL A 16 5.93 -21.06 -29.60
CA VAL A 16 6.64 -22.25 -30.12
C VAL A 16 8.13 -21.93 -30.27
N CYS A 17 8.98 -22.61 -29.51
CA CYS A 17 10.43 -22.63 -29.74
C CYS A 17 10.76 -23.91 -30.51
N ARG A 18 11.18 -23.78 -31.77
CA ARG A 18 11.43 -24.89 -32.70
C ARG A 18 12.90 -25.32 -32.59
N TRP A 19 13.16 -26.49 -32.01
CA TRP A 19 14.46 -27.17 -32.07
C TRP A 19 14.31 -28.51 -32.80
N TRP A 20 15.14 -28.74 -33.81
CA TRP A 20 15.32 -30.03 -34.45
C TRP A 20 16.12 -30.94 -33.52
N VAL A 21 15.60 -32.14 -33.21
CA VAL A 21 16.41 -33.22 -32.61
C VAL A 21 16.04 -34.55 -33.27
N THR A 22 17.03 -35.12 -33.95
CA THR A 22 17.07 -36.51 -34.43
C THR A 22 17.08 -37.45 -33.22
N ALA A 23 16.25 -38.49 -33.26
CA ALA A 23 16.00 -39.41 -32.16
C ALA A 23 17.23 -40.24 -31.76
N VAL A 24 17.50 -40.31 -30.45
CA VAL A 24 18.12 -41.46 -29.77
C VAL A 24 17.38 -41.68 -28.45
N PHE A 25 16.85 -42.89 -28.26
CA PHE A 25 16.14 -43.31 -27.06
C PHE A 25 17.08 -43.39 -25.84
N LEU A 26 16.75 -42.64 -24.79
CA LEU A 26 17.14 -42.95 -23.42
C LEU A 26 16.02 -42.44 -22.50
N ALA A 27 15.46 -43.34 -21.72
CA ALA A 27 14.32 -43.11 -20.85
C ALA A 27 14.64 -42.03 -19.81
N THR A 28 13.99 -40.87 -19.90
CA THR A 28 13.97 -39.86 -18.84
C THR A 28 12.57 -39.27 -18.73
N GLY A 29 11.98 -39.42 -17.55
CA GLY A 29 10.63 -38.99 -17.23
C GLY A 29 10.42 -37.51 -17.54
N VAL A 30 9.35 -37.24 -18.29
CA VAL A 30 8.78 -35.90 -18.43
C VAL A 30 8.14 -35.56 -17.08
N LEU A 31 8.86 -34.78 -16.27
CA LEU A 31 8.34 -34.21 -15.03
C LEU A 31 7.26 -33.17 -15.36
N PHE A 32 6.01 -33.53 -15.12
CA PHE A 32 4.86 -32.62 -15.04
C PHE A 32 5.02 -31.69 -13.83
N PHE A 33 5.69 -30.55 -13.98
CA PHE A 33 5.89 -29.58 -12.88
C PHE A 33 4.69 -28.64 -12.62
N GLY A 34 3.59 -28.75 -13.37
CA GLY A 34 2.47 -27.78 -13.29
C GLY A 34 1.37 -28.08 -12.27
N CYS A 35 1.24 -29.32 -11.77
CA CYS A 35 0.09 -29.73 -10.94
C CYS A 35 0.31 -29.55 -9.42
N ALA A 36 1.57 -29.46 -8.97
CA ALA A 36 1.91 -29.42 -7.55
C ALA A 36 1.69 -28.04 -6.91
N ALA A 37 1.93 -26.95 -7.65
CA ALA A 37 1.86 -25.58 -7.11
C ALA A 37 0.41 -25.18 -6.76
N SER A 38 -0.54 -25.39 -7.67
CA SER A 38 -1.97 -25.07 -7.43
C SER A 38 -2.59 -25.94 -6.33
N ARG A 39 -2.08 -27.16 -6.14
CA ARG A 39 -2.50 -28.04 -5.05
C ARG A 39 -2.05 -27.52 -3.69
N GLN A 40 -0.83 -27.02 -3.60
CA GLN A 40 -0.27 -26.47 -2.37
C GLN A 40 -0.99 -25.20 -1.93
N GLU A 41 -1.34 -24.31 -2.88
CA GLU A 41 -2.12 -23.10 -2.61
C GLU A 41 -3.52 -23.45 -2.07
N LYS A 42 -4.20 -24.44 -2.67
CA LYS A 42 -5.51 -24.89 -2.22
C LYS A 42 -5.48 -25.45 -0.78
N ILE A 43 -4.48 -26.28 -0.46
CA ILE A 43 -4.31 -26.84 0.88
C ILE A 43 -4.12 -25.72 1.91
N LEU A 44 -3.26 -24.75 1.60
CA LEU A 44 -3.01 -23.62 2.47
C LEU A 44 -4.29 -22.81 2.72
N TRP A 45 -5.07 -22.54 1.67
CA TRP A 45 -6.35 -21.83 1.81
C TRP A 45 -7.31 -22.59 2.72
N GLU A 46 -7.43 -23.91 2.57
CA GLU A 46 -8.29 -24.76 3.42
C GLU A 46 -7.80 -24.78 4.88
N GLU A 47 -6.49 -24.85 5.12
CA GLU A 47 -5.91 -24.78 6.48
C GLU A 47 -6.19 -23.43 7.16
N LEU A 48 -6.07 -22.33 6.43
CA LEU A 48 -6.24 -20.96 6.93
C LEU A 48 -7.71 -20.56 7.05
N GLY A 49 -8.57 -21.04 6.15
CA GLY A 49 -10.01 -20.79 6.15
C GLY A 49 -10.76 -21.38 7.33
N ASN A 50 -10.09 -22.19 8.16
CA ASN A 50 -10.63 -22.78 9.38
C ASN A 50 -9.90 -22.28 10.65
N ARG A 51 -9.24 -21.11 10.57
CA ARG A 51 -8.55 -20.47 11.69
C ARG A 51 -9.38 -19.35 12.30
N MET A 52 -8.96 -18.92 13.48
CA MET A 52 -9.53 -17.78 14.18
C MET A 52 -8.78 -16.51 13.78
N PHE A 53 -9.53 -15.47 13.43
CA PHE A 53 -8.98 -14.15 13.11
C PHE A 53 -9.49 -13.08 14.07
N LEU A 54 -8.69 -12.03 14.28
CA LEU A 54 -9.15 -10.81 14.92
C LEU A 54 -10.05 -10.03 13.95
N SER A 55 -11.17 -9.52 14.44
CA SER A 55 -12.08 -8.68 13.68
C SER A 55 -12.75 -7.69 14.62
N GLU A 56 -12.44 -6.41 14.49
CA GLU A 56 -13.08 -5.35 15.28
C GLU A 56 -14.58 -5.18 14.97
N TRP A 57 -15.05 -5.78 13.87
CA TRP A 57 -16.44 -5.72 13.43
C TRP A 57 -17.34 -6.76 14.08
N THR A 58 -16.79 -7.75 14.79
CA THR A 58 -17.59 -8.80 15.43
C THR A 58 -17.79 -8.51 16.92
N ASP A 59 -18.89 -9.00 17.49
CA ASP A 59 -19.27 -8.78 18.89
C ASP A 59 -18.19 -9.29 19.87
N SER A 60 -17.56 -10.42 19.53
CA SER A 60 -16.49 -11.00 20.35
C SER A 60 -15.11 -10.38 20.10
N GLY A 61 -14.94 -9.60 19.03
CA GLY A 61 -13.63 -9.18 18.51
C GLY A 61 -12.88 -10.27 17.74
N TYR A 62 -13.48 -11.46 17.59
CA TYR A 62 -12.92 -12.59 16.86
C TYR A 62 -13.88 -13.12 15.79
N ALA A 63 -13.31 -13.71 14.75
CA ALA A 63 -14.00 -14.41 13.68
C ALA A 63 -13.46 -15.85 13.60
N PRO A 64 -14.08 -16.84 14.27
CA PRO A 64 -13.77 -18.25 14.10
C PRO A 64 -14.26 -18.72 12.73
N MET A 65 -13.36 -18.75 11.75
CA MET A 65 -13.73 -19.02 10.36
C MET A 65 -14.08 -20.49 10.17
N LYS A 66 -15.03 -20.74 9.26
CA LYS A 66 -15.34 -22.06 8.74
C LYS A 66 -15.37 -21.98 7.22
N ASP A 67 -14.54 -22.79 6.56
CA ASP A 67 -14.42 -22.80 5.10
C ASP A 67 -14.24 -21.39 4.50
N GLY A 68 -13.41 -20.58 5.15
CA GLY A 68 -13.05 -19.22 4.71
C GLY A 68 -14.09 -18.14 5.00
N THR A 69 -15.15 -18.41 5.77
CA THR A 69 -16.17 -17.41 6.10
C THR A 69 -16.59 -17.48 7.58
N TYR A 70 -16.91 -16.33 8.17
CA TYR A 70 -17.62 -16.18 9.44
C TYR A 70 -18.81 -15.24 9.27
N ARG A 71 -19.91 -15.50 9.99
CA ARG A 71 -21.16 -14.72 9.93
C ARG A 71 -21.79 -14.61 11.31
N GLU A 72 -22.33 -13.43 11.61
CA GLU A 72 -23.20 -13.18 12.77
C GLU A 72 -24.18 -12.03 12.48
N PRO A 73 -25.29 -11.89 13.21
CA PRO A 73 -26.17 -10.72 13.08
C PRO A 73 -25.42 -9.41 13.37
N ALA A 74 -25.66 -8.37 12.58
CA ALA A 74 -24.99 -7.06 12.75
C ALA A 74 -25.34 -6.32 14.04
N ALA A 75 -26.47 -6.68 14.65
CA ALA A 75 -26.90 -6.28 15.98
C ALA A 75 -27.96 -7.29 16.48
N PRO A 76 -28.28 -7.31 17.79
CA PRO A 76 -29.37 -8.13 18.30
C PRO A 76 -30.69 -7.87 17.56
N GLY A 77 -31.21 -8.90 16.86
CA GLY A 77 -32.44 -8.81 16.07
C GLY A 77 -32.29 -8.15 14.69
N ALA A 78 -31.07 -7.83 14.24
CA ALA A 78 -30.85 -7.28 12.91
C ALA A 78 -31.16 -8.29 11.80
N ALA A 79 -31.67 -7.77 10.68
CA ALA A 79 -31.83 -8.55 9.45
C ALA A 79 -30.54 -8.63 8.62
N SER A 80 -29.58 -7.72 8.87
CA SER A 80 -28.26 -7.72 8.26
C SER A 80 -27.26 -8.53 9.11
N GLU A 81 -26.21 -9.02 8.45
CA GLU A 81 -25.14 -9.80 9.06
C GLU A 81 -23.80 -9.07 8.94
N VAL A 82 -22.92 -9.24 9.93
CA VAL A 82 -21.49 -9.10 9.74
C VAL A 82 -20.99 -10.34 9.02
N VAL A 83 -20.28 -10.15 7.92
CA VAL A 83 -19.67 -11.23 7.14
C VAL A 83 -18.17 -10.98 7.02
N VAL A 84 -17.36 -11.88 7.58
CA VAL A 84 -15.90 -11.86 7.42
C VAL A 84 -15.51 -12.98 6.46
N ARG A 85 -14.69 -12.68 5.46
CA ARG A 85 -14.27 -13.63 4.42
C ARG A 85 -12.77 -13.61 4.20
N LEU A 86 -12.18 -14.80 4.12
CA LEU A 86 -10.84 -15.00 3.62
C LEU A 86 -10.84 -14.88 2.09
N THR A 87 -9.97 -14.06 1.54
CA THR A 87 -9.82 -13.91 0.08
C THR A 87 -8.80 -14.89 -0.49
N ASP A 88 -8.62 -14.89 -1.81
CA ASP A 88 -7.58 -15.69 -2.48
C ASP A 88 -6.20 -15.03 -2.41
N HIS A 89 -6.09 -13.82 -1.85
CA HIS A 89 -4.81 -13.15 -1.64
C HIS A 89 -4.13 -13.72 -0.40
N ILE A 90 -3.41 -14.82 -0.62
CA ILE A 90 -2.65 -15.56 0.39
C ILE A 90 -1.24 -15.77 -0.15
N VAL A 91 -0.24 -15.51 0.67
CA VAL A 91 1.15 -15.87 0.37
C VAL A 91 1.76 -16.56 1.58
N ALA A 92 2.48 -17.65 1.39
CA ALA A 92 3.24 -18.31 2.46
C ALA A 92 4.75 -18.12 2.25
N GLY A 93 5.47 -17.97 3.35
CA GLY A 93 6.93 -17.91 3.34
C GLY A 93 7.47 -17.57 4.71
N ASN A 94 8.72 -17.10 4.77
CA ASN A 94 9.35 -16.75 6.04
C ASN A 94 9.26 -15.24 6.29
N LEU A 95 8.76 -14.85 7.45
CA LEU A 95 8.81 -13.48 7.98
C LEU A 95 9.32 -13.52 9.42
N ALA A 96 10.25 -12.61 9.72
CA ALA A 96 10.93 -12.53 11.01
C ALA A 96 11.49 -13.88 11.50
N GLY A 97 12.02 -14.70 10.58
CA GLY A 97 12.59 -16.02 10.87
C GLY A 97 11.57 -17.11 11.19
N ARG A 98 10.27 -16.88 10.98
CA ARG A 98 9.19 -17.84 11.21
C ARG A 98 8.41 -18.11 9.94
N GLN A 99 7.89 -19.33 9.80
CA GLN A 99 6.93 -19.63 8.76
C GLN A 99 5.67 -18.78 9.00
N SER A 100 5.26 -18.05 7.97
CA SER A 100 4.21 -17.04 8.03
C SER A 100 3.32 -17.10 6.80
N ALA A 101 2.07 -16.67 6.98
CA ALA A 101 1.09 -16.53 5.93
C ALA A 101 0.37 -15.18 6.06
N PRO A 102 0.83 -14.14 5.36
CA PRO A 102 0.01 -12.96 5.12
C PRO A 102 -1.22 -13.32 4.29
N VAL A 103 -2.38 -12.85 4.74
CA VAL A 103 -3.67 -13.03 4.06
C VAL A 103 -4.47 -11.74 4.07
N VAL A 104 -5.34 -11.58 3.08
CA VAL A 104 -6.33 -10.50 3.08
C VAL A 104 -7.69 -11.03 3.50
N LEU A 105 -8.26 -10.37 4.49
CA LEU A 105 -9.66 -10.53 4.89
C LEU A 105 -10.49 -9.40 4.29
N VAL A 106 -11.76 -9.68 4.00
CA VAL A 106 -12.77 -8.66 3.72
C VAL A 106 -13.94 -8.81 4.68
N THR A 107 -14.36 -7.69 5.26
CA THR A 107 -15.45 -7.62 6.23
C THR A 107 -16.56 -6.70 5.73
N GLU A 108 -17.78 -7.22 5.70
CA GLU A 108 -19.01 -6.51 5.37
C GLU A 108 -19.86 -6.44 6.66
N PRO A 109 -19.88 -5.32 7.40
CA PRO A 109 -20.50 -5.25 8.73
C PRO A 109 -22.04 -5.11 8.71
N GLY A 110 -22.69 -5.50 7.61
CA GLY A 110 -24.15 -5.34 7.44
C GLY A 110 -24.60 -3.95 6.97
N GLY A 111 -23.66 -3.05 6.65
CA GLY A 111 -23.89 -1.76 6.01
C GLY A 111 -23.54 -1.78 4.52
N SER A 112 -23.17 -0.62 3.96
CA SER A 112 -22.71 -0.52 2.56
C SER A 112 -21.19 -0.68 2.41
N GLY A 113 -20.41 -0.62 3.50
CA GLY A 113 -18.95 -0.68 3.48
C GLY A 113 -18.40 -2.09 3.27
N SER A 114 -17.16 -2.17 2.79
CA SER A 114 -16.41 -3.43 2.68
C SER A 114 -14.96 -3.16 3.08
N PHE A 115 -14.60 -3.57 4.29
CA PHE A 115 -13.31 -3.24 4.90
C PHE A 115 -12.32 -4.36 4.66
N TYR A 116 -11.10 -4.00 4.26
CA TYR A 116 -10.05 -4.96 3.94
C TYR A 116 -8.95 -4.89 4.99
N ASP A 117 -8.57 -6.03 5.52
CA ASP A 117 -7.48 -6.16 6.49
C ASP A 117 -6.38 -7.04 5.93
N LEU A 118 -5.12 -6.67 6.16
CA LEU A 118 -3.98 -7.57 6.03
C LEU A 118 -3.76 -8.21 7.40
N ALA A 119 -3.99 -9.52 7.49
CA ALA A 119 -3.66 -10.32 8.66
C ALA A 119 -2.39 -11.13 8.40
N VAL A 120 -1.59 -11.38 9.43
CA VAL A 120 -0.46 -12.31 9.35
C VAL A 120 -0.68 -13.43 10.34
N LEU A 121 -0.61 -14.67 9.83
CA LEU A 121 -0.49 -15.86 10.66
C LEU A 121 0.95 -16.32 10.70
N GLN A 122 1.36 -16.88 11.84
CA GLN A 122 2.59 -17.63 12.01
C GLN A 122 2.25 -19.08 12.35
N ARG A 123 3.17 -20.00 12.06
CA ARG A 123 2.96 -21.44 12.31
C ARG A 123 3.85 -21.97 13.45
N PRO A 124 3.63 -21.59 14.73
CA PRO A 124 4.30 -22.27 15.82
C PRO A 124 3.76 -23.71 15.95
N ASN A 125 4.63 -24.70 16.15
CA ASN A 125 4.24 -26.09 16.42
C ASN A 125 3.26 -26.70 15.38
N ASP A 126 3.45 -26.39 14.10
CA ASP A 126 2.64 -26.87 12.98
C ASP A 126 1.17 -26.41 12.95
N GLU A 127 0.76 -25.45 13.78
CA GLU A 127 -0.57 -24.81 13.72
C GLU A 127 -0.49 -23.33 13.37
N TRP A 128 -1.39 -22.87 12.49
CA TRP A 128 -1.45 -21.46 12.11
C TRP A 128 -2.18 -20.63 13.16
N GLU A 129 -1.50 -19.63 13.68
CA GLU A 129 -2.02 -18.67 14.65
C GLU A 129 -1.85 -17.26 14.11
N MET A 130 -2.93 -16.46 14.13
CA MET A 130 -2.85 -15.05 13.78
C MET A 130 -2.07 -14.28 14.84
N ILE A 131 -1.12 -13.45 14.41
CA ILE A 131 -0.30 -12.63 15.32
C ILE A 131 -0.76 -11.16 15.36
N ASP A 132 -1.23 -10.62 14.23
CA ASP A 132 -1.65 -9.23 14.11
C ASP A 132 -2.40 -8.97 12.80
N SER A 133 -3.14 -7.86 12.73
CA SER A 133 -3.73 -7.31 11.50
C SER A 133 -3.62 -5.81 11.42
N VAL A 134 -3.73 -5.29 10.19
CA VAL A 134 -3.85 -3.85 9.91
C VAL A 134 -4.93 -3.60 8.88
N LEU A 135 -5.75 -2.57 9.12
CA LEU A 135 -6.74 -2.09 8.17
C LEU A 135 -6.03 -1.50 6.94
N LEU A 136 -6.41 -1.99 5.76
CA LEU A 136 -5.96 -1.49 4.46
C LEU A 136 -6.87 -0.39 3.91
N GLY A 137 -8.17 -0.47 4.21
CA GLY A 137 -9.17 0.55 3.87
C GLY A 137 -10.55 0.01 3.54
N ASP A 138 -11.47 0.92 3.23
CA ASP A 138 -12.84 0.62 2.77
C ASP A 138 -12.89 0.58 1.23
N ARG A 139 -13.59 -0.41 0.69
CA ARG A 139 -13.85 -0.67 -0.74
C ARG A 139 -12.63 -0.54 -1.65
N ILE A 140 -11.46 -0.90 -1.14
CA ILE A 140 -10.24 -0.98 -1.95
C ILE A 140 -10.30 -2.19 -2.88
N ARG A 141 -9.38 -2.24 -3.86
CA ARG A 141 -9.13 -3.44 -4.65
C ARG A 141 -7.68 -3.88 -4.48
N VAL A 142 -7.45 -5.03 -3.87
CA VAL A 142 -6.12 -5.64 -3.83
C VAL A 142 -5.80 -6.20 -5.21
N THR A 143 -4.62 -5.86 -5.73
CA THR A 143 -4.14 -6.29 -7.05
C THR A 143 -2.98 -7.26 -6.98
N ASP A 144 -2.14 -7.18 -5.94
CA ASP A 144 -1.03 -8.11 -5.72
C ASP A 144 -0.71 -8.21 -4.22
N LEU A 145 -0.36 -9.41 -3.76
CA LEU A 145 0.18 -9.67 -2.43
C LEU A 145 1.40 -10.58 -2.59
N ALA A 146 2.56 -10.11 -2.15
CA ALA A 146 3.80 -10.85 -2.30
C ALA A 146 4.69 -10.70 -1.06
N LEU A 147 5.57 -11.69 -0.88
CA LEU A 147 6.73 -11.55 -0.01
C LEU A 147 7.92 -11.02 -0.82
N ASP A 148 8.61 -10.04 -0.26
CA ASP A 148 9.85 -9.48 -0.80
C ASP A 148 10.90 -9.49 0.31
N GLY A 149 11.70 -10.56 0.33
CA GLY A 149 12.61 -10.87 1.44
C GLY A 149 11.85 -11.06 2.75
N ASN A 150 12.16 -10.22 3.74
CA ASN A 150 11.52 -10.21 5.06
C ASN A 150 10.36 -9.19 5.16
N SER A 151 9.83 -8.73 4.03
CA SER A 151 8.74 -7.76 3.96
C SER A 151 7.57 -8.29 3.15
N ILE A 152 6.39 -7.76 3.45
CA ILE A 152 5.16 -8.01 2.69
C ILE A 152 4.97 -6.81 1.77
N ARG A 153 4.82 -7.03 0.46
CA ARG A 153 4.42 -6.01 -0.51
C ARG A 153 2.96 -6.23 -0.87
N MET A 154 2.19 -5.15 -0.78
CA MET A 154 0.77 -5.10 -1.10
C MET A 154 0.54 -4.04 -2.15
N ASP A 155 0.08 -4.44 -3.34
CA ASP A 155 -0.36 -3.51 -4.37
C ASP A 155 -1.88 -3.48 -4.39
N MET A 156 -2.44 -2.28 -4.42
CA MET A 156 -3.86 -2.04 -4.28
C MET A 156 -4.30 -0.81 -5.08
N ILE A 157 -5.61 -0.70 -5.29
CA ILE A 157 -6.28 0.50 -5.79
C ILE A 157 -7.15 1.03 -4.65
N THR A 158 -6.89 2.27 -4.27
CA THR A 158 -7.44 2.99 -3.11
C THR A 158 -8.11 4.29 -3.55
N HIS A 159 -8.87 4.91 -2.67
CA HIS A 159 -9.47 6.22 -2.92
C HIS A 159 -8.40 7.32 -2.95
N GLY A 160 -8.39 8.11 -4.02
CA GLY A 160 -7.76 9.43 -4.07
C GLY A 160 -8.71 10.53 -3.58
N PRO A 161 -8.22 11.77 -3.43
CA PRO A 161 -9.00 12.88 -2.83
C PRO A 161 -10.31 13.23 -3.55
N GLY A 162 -10.44 12.92 -4.84
CA GLY A 162 -11.65 13.17 -5.63
C GLY A 162 -12.48 11.92 -5.94
N ASP A 163 -12.08 10.75 -5.46
CA ASP A 163 -12.77 9.50 -5.78
C ASP A 163 -14.08 9.39 -4.97
N PRO A 164 -15.23 9.07 -5.61
CA PRO A 164 -16.41 8.66 -4.88
C PRO A 164 -16.12 7.40 -4.05
N MET A 165 -16.79 7.24 -2.91
CA MET A 165 -16.60 6.09 -2.00
C MET A 165 -16.95 4.72 -2.61
N CYS A 166 -17.55 4.65 -3.80
CA CYS A 166 -17.77 3.40 -4.53
C CYS A 166 -16.58 2.97 -5.39
N CYS A 167 -15.71 3.92 -5.74
CA CYS A 167 -15.03 3.89 -7.03
C CYS A 167 -13.59 4.41 -6.90
N PRO A 168 -12.69 3.66 -6.25
CA PRO A 168 -11.29 4.04 -6.09
C PRO A 168 -10.52 3.97 -7.42
N THR A 169 -9.58 4.90 -7.62
CA THR A 169 -8.75 5.00 -8.83
C THR A 169 -7.24 5.04 -8.55
N ARG A 170 -6.82 5.42 -7.33
CA ARG A 170 -5.41 5.62 -6.98
C ARG A 170 -4.68 4.30 -6.75
N LYS A 171 -3.69 3.99 -7.59
CA LYS A 171 -2.77 2.87 -7.36
C LYS A 171 -1.87 3.16 -6.15
N SER A 172 -1.70 2.20 -5.28
CA SER A 172 -0.83 2.27 -4.10
C SER A 172 -0.05 0.97 -3.94
N SER A 173 1.24 1.09 -3.62
CA SER A 173 2.07 -0.04 -3.22
C SER A 173 2.57 0.22 -1.80
N THR A 174 2.15 -0.63 -0.87
CA THR A 174 2.50 -0.52 0.54
C THR A 174 3.36 -1.70 0.96
N ARG A 175 4.35 -1.44 1.81
CA ARG A 175 5.16 -2.49 2.42
C ARG A 175 4.84 -2.62 3.89
N PHE A 176 4.88 -3.85 4.38
CA PHE A 176 4.73 -4.15 5.80
C PHE A 176 5.88 -5.01 6.30
N LEU A 177 6.24 -4.81 7.57
CA LEU A 177 7.19 -5.65 8.29
C LEU A 177 6.50 -6.24 9.52
N VAL A 178 6.92 -7.45 9.90
CA VAL A 178 6.61 -8.02 11.21
C VAL A 178 7.76 -7.65 12.16
N GLN A 179 7.47 -6.85 13.18
CA GLN A 179 8.43 -6.40 14.19
C GLN A 179 7.85 -6.60 15.58
N ASN A 180 8.57 -7.35 16.43
CA ASN A 180 8.13 -7.67 17.80
C ASN A 180 6.71 -8.27 17.85
N GLY A 181 6.41 -9.16 16.90
CA GLY A 181 5.09 -9.79 16.78
C GLY A 181 3.98 -8.89 16.22
N ARG A 182 4.29 -7.65 15.84
CA ARG A 182 3.33 -6.71 15.27
C ARG A 182 3.55 -6.45 13.79
N LEU A 183 2.47 -6.30 13.06
CA LEU A 183 2.45 -5.93 11.66
C LEU A 183 2.47 -4.40 11.56
N ARG A 184 3.50 -3.85 10.89
CA ARG A 184 3.66 -2.41 10.73
C ARG A 184 3.81 -2.05 9.27
N LYS A 185 3.02 -1.07 8.82
CA LYS A 185 3.27 -0.39 7.55
C LYS A 185 4.63 0.27 7.61
N THR A 186 5.38 0.18 6.51
CA THR A 186 6.72 0.74 6.38
C THR A 186 6.84 1.52 5.09
N LEU A 187 7.56 2.63 5.17
CA LEU A 187 7.93 3.39 3.99
C LEU A 187 9.04 2.67 3.21
N PRO A 188 9.12 2.90 1.88
CA PRO A 188 10.28 2.50 1.11
C PRO A 188 11.56 3.09 1.72
N ARG A 189 12.67 2.35 1.65
CA ARG A 189 13.98 2.78 2.17
C ARG A 189 14.35 4.22 1.77
N ALA A 190 14.02 4.62 0.54
CA ALA A 190 14.29 5.97 0.06
C ALA A 190 13.52 7.04 0.85
N ALA A 191 12.26 6.77 1.21
CA ALA A 191 11.45 7.66 2.05
C ALA A 191 11.92 7.68 3.51
N MET A 192 12.56 6.63 4.02
CA MET A 192 13.14 6.66 5.38
C MET A 192 14.24 7.72 5.53
N ALA A 193 14.85 8.17 4.43
CA ALA A 193 15.80 9.29 4.46
C ALA A 193 15.11 10.64 4.70
N LEU A 194 13.79 10.73 4.50
CA LEU A 194 12.98 11.95 4.64
C LEU A 194 12.38 12.08 6.05
N THR A 195 12.18 10.97 6.76
CA THR A 195 11.40 10.94 8.00
C THR A 195 12.25 11.14 9.25
N GLY A 196 11.60 11.43 10.38
CA GLY A 196 12.26 11.55 11.69
C GLY A 196 12.98 12.89 11.91
N ARG A 197 12.65 13.92 11.13
CA ARG A 197 13.17 15.29 11.26
C ARG A 197 12.24 16.32 10.63
N VAL A 198 12.47 17.58 10.98
CA VAL A 198 11.83 18.75 10.39
C VAL A 198 12.80 19.41 9.43
N TRP A 199 12.45 19.45 8.15
CA TRP A 199 13.23 20.06 7.09
C TRP A 199 12.90 21.54 6.97
N LYS A 200 13.89 22.42 7.12
CA LYS A 200 13.69 23.87 7.02
C LYS A 200 14.04 24.36 5.62
N TRP A 201 13.14 25.10 5.00
CA TRP A 201 13.35 25.62 3.66
C TRP A 201 14.51 26.62 3.65
N ARG A 202 15.50 26.38 2.79
CA ARG A 202 16.64 27.28 2.56
C ARG A 202 16.49 28.09 1.30
N GLY A 203 15.72 27.60 0.35
CA GLY A 203 15.34 28.33 -0.83
C GLY A 203 14.94 27.42 -1.98
N THR A 204 14.38 28.04 -3.02
CA THR A 204 14.08 27.37 -4.29
C THR A 204 14.93 28.02 -5.37
N ARG A 205 15.79 27.21 -6.00
CA ARG A 205 16.59 27.65 -7.14
C ARG A 205 15.76 27.53 -8.41
N HIS A 206 15.78 28.58 -9.24
CA HIS A 206 15.10 28.58 -10.52
C HIS A 206 16.10 28.82 -11.65
N ASP A 207 16.09 27.94 -12.66
CA ASP A 207 17.00 28.07 -13.80
C ASP A 207 16.89 29.42 -14.54
N ASN A 208 15.72 30.08 -14.50
CA ASN A 208 15.41 31.26 -15.33
C ASN A 208 14.78 32.45 -14.58
N ALA A 209 14.55 32.38 -13.27
CA ALA A 209 13.75 33.38 -12.53
C ALA A 209 14.40 33.91 -11.24
N GLY A 210 15.66 33.53 -10.96
CA GLY A 210 16.35 33.87 -9.72
C GLY A 210 15.95 32.97 -8.55
N ASP A 211 16.75 33.00 -7.48
CA ASP A 211 16.52 32.15 -6.32
C ASP A 211 15.53 32.78 -5.34
N THR A 212 14.59 31.99 -4.83
CA THR A 212 13.70 32.39 -3.73
C THR A 212 14.30 31.95 -2.41
N THR A 213 14.41 32.85 -1.43
CA THR A 213 14.94 32.53 -0.09
C THR A 213 13.95 33.00 0.98
N PRO A 214 13.57 32.14 1.95
CA PRO A 214 12.68 32.56 3.03
C PRO A 214 13.37 33.55 3.98
N PRO A 215 12.68 34.61 4.42
CA PRO A 215 13.23 35.54 5.41
C PRO A 215 13.58 34.86 6.74
N ASN A 216 12.82 33.84 7.12
CA ASN A 216 13.03 33.05 8.32
C ASN A 216 12.72 31.56 8.07
N PRO A 217 13.73 30.71 7.86
CA PRO A 217 13.55 29.26 7.64
C PRO A 217 12.77 28.54 8.74
N ASP A 218 12.75 29.03 9.98
CA ASP A 218 12.01 28.40 11.08
C ASP A 218 10.49 28.48 10.90
N GLN A 219 10.01 29.32 9.99
CA GLN A 219 8.60 29.48 9.65
C GLN A 219 8.22 28.76 8.35
N TYR A 220 9.15 28.07 7.69
CA TYR A 220 8.89 27.35 6.44
C TYR A 220 9.48 25.95 6.54
N THR A 221 8.68 25.00 7.00
CA THR A 221 9.17 23.65 7.31
C THR A 221 8.30 22.54 6.73
N ILE A 222 8.94 21.40 6.49
CA ILE A 222 8.32 20.15 6.04
C ILE A 222 8.68 19.04 7.01
N GLU A 223 7.69 18.35 7.54
CA GLU A 223 7.88 17.11 8.30
C GLU A 223 7.24 15.96 7.53
N PHE A 224 8.06 14.98 7.15
CA PHE A 224 7.58 13.70 6.62
C PHE A 224 7.48 12.70 7.77
N VAL A 225 6.30 12.12 7.94
CA VAL A 225 6.00 11.18 9.03
C VAL A 225 6.07 9.75 8.52
N GLU A 226 6.51 8.81 9.37
CA GLU A 226 6.74 7.40 9.00
C GLU A 226 5.48 6.66 8.49
N ASP A 227 4.29 7.15 8.78
CA ASP A 227 3.03 6.58 8.33
C ASP A 227 2.59 7.04 6.93
N GLY A 228 3.36 7.95 6.31
CA GLY A 228 3.07 8.55 5.01
C GLY A 228 2.34 9.89 5.07
N GLN A 229 2.22 10.50 6.26
CA GLN A 229 1.69 11.86 6.41
C GLN A 229 2.78 12.91 6.18
N ILE A 230 2.36 14.09 5.70
CA ILE A 230 3.19 15.29 5.63
C ILE A 230 2.57 16.38 6.49
N ARG A 231 3.42 17.13 7.20
CA ARG A 231 3.04 18.38 7.86
C ARG A 231 3.89 19.51 7.33
N VAL A 232 3.26 20.64 7.06
CA VAL A 232 3.90 21.82 6.51
C VAL A 232 3.60 23.00 7.41
N LEU A 233 4.63 23.75 7.80
CA LEU A 233 4.49 25.10 8.34
C LEU A 233 4.91 26.06 7.24
N ALA A 234 4.05 27.02 6.90
CA ALA A 234 4.29 28.01 5.87
C ALA A 234 3.88 29.38 6.44
N ASP A 235 4.89 30.13 6.87
CA ASP A 235 4.76 31.35 7.68
C ASP A 235 4.00 31.12 8.98
N CYS A 236 2.75 31.58 9.06
CA CYS A 236 1.85 31.37 10.19
C CYS A 236 0.84 30.23 9.96
N ASN A 237 0.74 29.73 8.73
CA ASN A 237 -0.22 28.70 8.36
C ASN A 237 0.38 27.30 8.50
N THR A 238 -0.45 26.37 8.93
CA THR A 238 -0.11 24.95 8.96
C THR A 238 -0.96 24.21 7.94
N ALA A 239 -0.35 23.26 7.26
CA ALA A 239 -1.02 22.39 6.31
C ALA A 239 -0.61 20.94 6.55
N GLY A 240 -1.43 20.01 6.08
CA GLY A 240 -1.09 18.60 6.13
C GLY A 240 -1.79 17.78 5.08
N GLY A 241 -1.33 16.54 4.94
CA GLY A 241 -1.85 15.61 3.96
C GLY A 241 -1.00 14.35 3.89
N VAL A 242 -0.80 13.84 2.67
CA VAL A 242 -0.09 12.58 2.44
C VAL A 242 1.05 12.74 1.45
N PHE A 243 2.09 11.93 1.61
CA PHE A 243 3.14 11.78 0.61
C PHE A 243 3.35 10.31 0.23
N THR A 244 3.77 10.09 -1.00
CA THR A 244 4.16 8.76 -1.48
C THR A 244 5.53 8.81 -2.12
N VAL A 245 6.27 7.72 -2.00
CA VAL A 245 7.59 7.58 -2.61
C VAL A 245 7.66 6.29 -3.39
N HIS A 246 8.15 6.39 -4.62
CA HIS A 246 8.50 5.24 -5.46
C HIS A 246 9.89 5.43 -6.02
N ARG A 247 10.85 4.64 -5.53
CA ARG A 247 12.29 4.84 -5.79
C ARG A 247 12.72 6.23 -5.33
N ASN A 248 13.08 7.12 -6.24
CA ASN A 248 13.43 8.51 -5.97
C ASN A 248 12.32 9.50 -6.38
N ARG A 249 11.18 9.01 -6.86
CA ARG A 249 10.02 9.86 -7.15
C ARG A 249 9.21 10.07 -5.88
N ILE A 250 8.75 11.31 -5.70
CA ILE A 250 7.88 11.72 -4.60
C ILE A 250 6.62 12.35 -5.18
N SER A 251 5.50 12.17 -4.49
CA SER A 251 4.26 12.90 -4.76
C SER A 251 3.68 13.35 -3.44
N VAL A 252 3.23 14.59 -3.37
CA VAL A 252 2.64 15.20 -2.18
C VAL A 252 1.23 15.67 -2.49
N GLU A 253 0.30 15.37 -1.59
CA GLU A 253 -1.07 15.87 -1.62
C GLU A 253 -1.35 16.57 -0.29
N ILE A 254 -1.69 17.86 -0.32
CA ILE A 254 -2.15 18.62 0.84
C ILE A 254 -3.68 18.50 0.89
N THR A 255 -4.21 18.01 2.01
CA THR A 255 -5.66 17.73 2.18
C THR A 255 -6.35 18.71 3.11
N TYR A 256 -5.61 19.43 3.95
CA TYR A 256 -6.13 20.50 4.80
C TYR A 256 -5.06 21.57 5.03
N ALA A 257 -5.51 22.79 5.28
CA ALA A 257 -4.68 23.93 5.64
C ALA A 257 -5.45 24.92 6.52
N THR A 258 -4.74 25.64 7.39
CA THR A 258 -5.28 26.81 8.09
C THR A 258 -5.31 28.02 7.15
N MET A 259 -6.16 29.01 7.45
CA MET A 259 -6.30 30.24 6.65
C MET A 259 -6.14 31.49 7.53
N ALA A 260 -5.06 31.55 8.30
CA ALA A 260 -4.69 32.74 9.04
C ALA A 260 -4.14 33.81 8.09
N ALA A 261 -4.42 35.09 8.40
CA ALA A 261 -3.83 36.20 7.67
C ALA A 261 -2.32 36.27 7.92
N TYR A 262 -1.55 36.45 6.85
CA TYR A 262 -0.09 36.53 6.88
C TYR A 262 0.41 37.91 6.42
N SER A 263 1.70 38.16 6.63
CA SER A 263 2.37 39.38 6.17
C SER A 263 2.29 39.49 4.64
N PRO A 264 2.18 40.69 4.04
CA PRO A 264 2.30 40.88 2.59
C PRO A 264 3.61 40.35 1.98
N THR A 265 4.64 40.15 2.80
CA THR A 265 5.94 39.57 2.39
C THR A 265 6.01 38.06 2.54
N SER A 266 4.90 37.39 2.89
CA SER A 266 4.86 35.95 3.07
C SER A 266 5.15 35.20 1.78
N LEU A 267 5.84 34.08 1.89
CA LEU A 267 6.15 33.17 0.78
C LEU A 267 5.32 31.89 0.83
N GLU A 268 4.25 31.85 1.63
CA GLU A 268 3.40 30.66 1.83
C GLU A 268 2.97 30.01 0.51
N ASN A 269 2.44 30.81 -0.41
CA ASN A 269 1.92 30.33 -1.69
C ASN A 269 3.03 29.70 -2.55
N ILE A 270 4.21 30.33 -2.58
CA ILE A 270 5.36 29.83 -3.35
C ILE A 270 5.83 28.51 -2.74
N PHE A 271 6.07 28.50 -1.43
CA PHE A 271 6.56 27.32 -0.73
C PHE A 271 5.61 26.11 -0.86
N THR A 272 4.30 26.34 -0.69
CA THR A 272 3.30 25.27 -0.79
C THR A 272 3.14 24.77 -2.23
N GLN A 273 3.21 25.67 -3.23
CA GLN A 273 3.19 25.27 -4.64
C GLN A 273 4.43 24.45 -5.02
N ASP A 274 5.61 24.83 -4.54
CA ASP A 274 6.85 24.09 -4.78
C ASP A 274 6.77 22.69 -4.17
N ILE A 275 6.24 22.54 -2.95
CA ILE A 275 6.02 21.23 -2.31
C ILE A 275 5.09 20.36 -3.16
N LEU A 276 3.99 20.92 -3.66
CA LEU A 276 3.03 20.20 -4.50
C LEU A 276 3.61 19.84 -5.89
N ALA A 277 4.59 20.62 -6.37
CA ALA A 277 5.28 20.40 -7.64
C ALA A 277 6.45 19.40 -7.56
N ALA A 278 6.78 18.89 -6.37
CA ALA A 278 7.88 17.93 -6.20
C ALA A 278 7.63 16.63 -6.99
N ASP A 279 8.60 16.24 -7.83
CA ASP A 279 8.52 15.03 -8.67
C ASP A 279 9.61 14.01 -8.33
N THR A 280 10.83 14.48 -8.03
CA THR A 280 11.92 13.62 -7.54
C THR A 280 12.58 14.22 -6.31
N PHE A 281 13.27 13.38 -5.53
CA PHE A 281 14.04 13.84 -4.38
C PHE A 281 15.38 13.11 -4.25
N TYR A 282 16.31 13.77 -3.56
CA TYR A 282 17.49 13.13 -2.99
C TYR A 282 17.90 13.85 -1.70
N VAL A 283 18.62 13.13 -0.85
CA VAL A 283 19.22 13.68 0.37
C VAL A 283 20.74 13.59 0.21
N HIS A 284 21.43 14.72 0.32
CA HIS A 284 22.89 14.81 0.21
C HIS A 284 23.41 15.76 1.28
N GLU A 285 24.49 15.39 1.98
CA GLU A 285 25.10 16.24 3.03
C GLU A 285 24.09 16.81 4.05
N ASN A 286 23.11 15.98 4.46
CA ASN A 286 22.04 16.37 5.39
C ASN A 286 21.09 17.45 4.84
N GLN A 287 21.08 17.70 3.53
CA GLN A 287 20.12 18.56 2.84
C GLN A 287 19.15 17.74 2.00
N LEU A 288 17.88 18.10 2.05
CA LEU A 288 16.84 17.59 1.17
C LEU A 288 16.76 18.46 -0.08
N HIS A 289 16.79 17.81 -1.23
CA HIS A 289 16.54 18.45 -2.52
C HIS A 289 15.29 17.83 -3.13
N LEU A 290 14.30 18.67 -3.44
CA LEU A 290 13.12 18.31 -4.22
C LEU A 290 13.24 18.92 -5.61
N GLU A 291 13.32 18.08 -6.64
CA GLU A 291 13.27 18.53 -8.03
C GLU A 291 11.81 18.72 -8.43
N LEU A 292 11.49 19.92 -8.88
CA LEU A 292 10.13 20.32 -9.18
C LEU A 292 9.81 20.14 -10.67
N ILE A 293 8.57 19.77 -10.97
CA ILE A 293 8.05 19.65 -12.33
C ILE A 293 7.00 20.74 -12.59
N ASP A 294 7.14 21.45 -13.71
CA ASP A 294 6.12 22.42 -14.13
C ASP A 294 4.93 21.75 -14.83
N SER A 295 3.90 22.56 -15.15
CA SER A 295 2.70 22.08 -15.82
C SER A 295 2.94 21.53 -17.24
N SER A 296 4.09 21.81 -17.84
CA SER A 296 4.52 21.26 -19.14
C SER A 296 5.32 19.95 -19.02
N GLY A 297 5.61 19.51 -17.80
CA GLY A 297 6.41 18.33 -17.51
C GLY A 297 7.93 18.59 -17.49
N LYS A 298 8.36 19.85 -17.53
CA LYS A 298 9.77 20.22 -17.54
C LYS A 298 10.29 20.38 -16.10
N ARG A 299 11.49 19.84 -15.84
CA ARG A 299 12.26 20.09 -14.61
C ARG A 299 13.22 21.26 -14.85
N GLY A 300 13.40 22.08 -13.83
CA GLY A 300 14.34 23.21 -13.84
C GLY A 300 14.30 24.08 -12.59
N GLN A 301 13.75 23.51 -11.50
CA GLN A 301 13.65 24.17 -10.21
C GLN A 301 13.96 23.14 -9.13
N THR A 302 14.60 23.60 -8.05
CA THR A 302 14.95 22.73 -6.92
C THR A 302 14.67 23.44 -5.62
N LEU A 303 13.73 22.90 -4.85
CA LEU A 303 13.50 23.31 -3.46
C LEU A 303 14.52 22.60 -2.57
N ILE A 304 15.21 23.38 -1.74
CA ILE A 304 16.30 22.90 -0.88
C ILE A 304 15.91 23.13 0.58
N CYS A 305 16.07 22.10 1.41
CA CYS A 305 15.91 22.17 2.87
C CYS A 305 17.09 21.56 3.63
N ASP A 306 17.22 21.87 4.92
CA ASP A 306 18.19 21.25 5.84
C ASP A 306 17.57 20.78 7.18
#